data_AF-A0A7S0LVK1-F1
#
_entry.id   AF-A0A7S0LVK1-F1
#
_cell.length_a   1.000
_cell.length_b   1.000
_cell.length_c   1.000
_cell.angle_alpha   90.00
_cell.angle_beta   90.00
_cell.angle_gamma   90.00
#
_symmetry.space_group_name_H-M   'P 1'
#
loop_
_entity.id
_entity.type
_entity.pdbx_description
1 polymer ?
#
loop_
_entity_poly.entity_id
_entity_poly.type
_entity_poly.pdbx_seq_one_letter_code
_entity_poly.pdbx_strand_id
1 'polypeptide(L)'
;GRKSCAVDTLLRLFEARILATFKSKYTQFLVFYVCSFRSEYDRRFLQRLIELAISKDTSDSCRIAASCYIGSYVARARTLRLSTAKTALRLLATWVHEYIDAHDASVSTPDPALHDVFYCAVQAILYALCFRLGQLLKDTRDHTFVPLVLRLDRVMLCNLNPFKVINHSVVEQFVGTPRT
;
A
#
# COMPACT_ATOMS: atom_id res chain seq x y z
N GLY A 1 20.60 22.26 3.37
CA GLY A 1 21.52 21.94 4.47
C GLY A 1 21.92 20.46 4.43
N ARG A 2 23.16 20.11 4.84
CA ARG A 2 23.79 18.77 4.71
C ARG A 2 22.91 17.57 5.05
N LYS A 3 21.97 17.70 6.00
CA LYS A 3 20.99 16.66 6.36
C LYS A 3 20.04 16.28 5.20
N SER A 4 19.59 17.25 4.38
CA SER A 4 18.72 16.96 3.22
C SER A 4 19.44 16.12 2.16
N CYS A 5 20.70 16.44 1.86
CA CYS A 5 21.50 15.72 0.86
C CYS A 5 21.73 14.25 1.27
N ALA A 6 21.98 14.00 2.56
CA ALA A 6 22.11 12.64 3.08
C ALA A 6 20.82 11.84 2.95
N VAL A 7 19.66 12.46 3.22
CA VAL A 7 18.33 11.82 3.06
C VAL A 7 18.02 11.53 1.60
N ASP A 8 18.24 12.49 0.71
CA ASP A 8 18.01 12.29 -0.74
C ASP A 8 18.96 11.23 -1.32
N THR A 9 20.15 11.08 -0.75
CA THR A 9 21.09 10.00 -1.10
C THR A 9 20.64 8.65 -0.53
N LEU A 10 20.15 8.62 0.70
CA LEU A 10 19.59 7.42 1.32
C LEU A 10 18.34 6.93 0.60
N LEU A 11 17.43 7.83 0.19
CA LEU A 11 16.25 7.48 -0.59
C LEU A 11 16.64 6.95 -1.98
N ARG A 12 17.61 7.56 -2.66
CA ARG A 12 18.14 7.04 -3.94
C ARG A 12 18.86 5.70 -3.79
N LEU A 13 19.62 5.50 -2.72
CA LEU A 13 20.26 4.21 -2.41
C LEU A 13 19.24 3.15 -2.03
N PHE A 14 18.17 3.54 -1.33
CA PHE A 14 17.03 2.69 -1.04
C PHE A 14 16.36 2.28 -2.35
N GLU A 15 16.04 3.20 -3.26
CA GLU A 15 15.52 2.87 -4.59
C GLU A 15 16.42 1.89 -5.36
N ALA A 16 17.72 2.18 -5.43
CA ALA A 16 18.68 1.38 -6.18
C ALA A 16 18.92 -0.02 -5.57
N ARG A 17 18.73 -0.19 -4.25
CA ARG A 17 19.07 -1.44 -3.55
C ARG A 17 17.88 -2.22 -3.04
N ILE A 18 16.74 -1.61 -2.74
CA ILE A 18 15.60 -2.33 -2.14
C ILE A 18 14.69 -2.99 -3.14
N LEU A 19 14.53 -2.40 -4.33
CA LEU A 19 13.87 -3.10 -5.42
C LEU A 19 14.70 -4.31 -5.89
N ALA A 20 16.04 -4.23 -5.79
CA ALA A 20 16.95 -5.32 -6.11
C ALA A 20 17.12 -6.37 -4.99
N THR A 21 16.74 -6.06 -3.74
CA THR A 21 16.99 -6.92 -2.58
C THR A 21 15.67 -7.29 -1.89
N PHE A 22 14.86 -8.10 -2.58
CA PHE A 22 13.51 -8.59 -2.21
C PHE A 22 13.40 -9.31 -0.84
N LYS A 23 14.48 -9.40 -0.05
CA LYS A 23 14.56 -10.14 1.22
C LYS A 23 15.26 -9.44 2.38
N SER A 24 15.65 -8.17 2.23
CA SER A 24 16.35 -7.51 3.34
C SER A 24 15.38 -7.08 4.45
N LYS A 25 15.32 -7.88 5.52
CA LYS A 25 14.47 -7.67 6.71
C LYS A 25 14.78 -6.37 7.49
N TYR A 26 15.90 -5.71 7.22
CA TYR A 26 16.39 -4.60 8.06
C TYR A 26 16.40 -3.23 7.36
N THR A 27 16.48 -3.17 6.02
CA THR A 27 16.64 -1.90 5.31
C THR A 27 15.42 -0.99 5.43
N GLN A 28 14.23 -1.58 5.55
CA GLN A 28 12.98 -0.88 5.85
C GLN A 28 13.01 -0.05 7.14
N PHE A 29 13.69 -0.51 8.20
CA PHE A 29 13.74 0.22 9.47
C PHE A 29 14.60 1.48 9.40
N LEU A 30 15.64 1.47 8.55
CA LEU A 30 16.48 2.65 8.30
C LEU A 30 15.67 3.77 7.63
N VAL A 31 14.82 3.46 6.66
CA VAL A 31 13.96 4.47 6.06
C VAL A 31 12.85 4.94 6.98
N PHE A 32 12.26 4.05 7.78
CA PHE A 32 11.26 4.48 8.76
C PHE A 32 11.87 5.44 9.78
N TYR A 33 13.09 5.16 10.21
CA TYR A 33 13.85 6.05 11.10
C TYR A 33 14.15 7.39 10.44
N VAL A 34 14.64 7.39 9.19
CA VAL A 34 14.96 8.63 8.47
C VAL A 34 13.70 9.46 8.18
N CYS A 35 12.60 8.83 7.79
CA CYS A 35 11.36 9.54 7.52
C CYS A 35 10.71 10.10 8.79
N SER A 36 10.97 9.50 9.96
CA SER A 36 10.47 10.02 11.25
C SER A 36 10.99 11.43 11.60
N PHE A 37 12.09 11.90 10.98
CA PHE A 37 12.65 13.23 11.26
C PHE A 37 11.83 14.38 10.69
N ARG A 38 11.15 14.20 9.55
CA ARG A 38 10.36 15.24 8.87
C ARG A 38 9.19 14.59 8.13
N SER A 39 7.98 15.09 8.33
CA SER A 39 6.78 14.64 7.60
C SER A 39 6.86 14.79 6.07
N GLU A 40 7.77 15.63 5.58
CA GLU A 40 8.04 15.76 4.15
C GLU A 40 8.65 14.47 3.56
N TYR A 41 9.46 13.76 4.33
CA TYR A 41 10.10 12.52 3.89
C TYR A 41 9.10 11.37 3.82
N ASP A 42 8.11 11.31 4.74
CA ASP A 42 6.97 10.39 4.64
C ASP A 42 6.28 10.55 3.28
N ARG A 43 5.97 11.81 2.91
CA ARG A 43 5.26 12.13 1.67
C ARG A 43 6.08 11.75 0.45
N ARG A 44 7.36 12.15 0.38
CA ARG A 44 8.23 11.84 -0.76
C ARG A 44 8.41 10.33 -0.92
N PHE A 45 8.61 9.61 0.19
CA PHE A 45 8.78 8.17 0.17
C PHE A 45 7.53 7.46 -0.34
N LEU A 46 6.36 7.76 0.22
CA LEU A 46 5.10 7.16 -0.22
C LEU A 46 4.74 7.54 -1.65
N GLN A 47 4.95 8.80 -2.06
CA GLN A 47 4.73 9.23 -3.44
C GLN A 47 5.54 8.36 -4.40
N ARG A 48 6.83 8.15 -4.10
CA ARG A 48 7.70 7.37 -4.96
C ARG A 48 7.31 5.90 -5.05
N LEU A 49 6.93 5.30 -3.91
CA LEU A 49 6.44 3.92 -3.93
C LEU A 49 5.16 3.78 -4.76
N ILE A 50 4.26 4.77 -4.69
CA ILE A 50 3.03 4.76 -5.49
C ILE A 50 3.34 4.86 -6.97
N GLU A 51 4.21 5.78 -7.39
CA GLU A 51 4.67 5.90 -8.78
C GLU A 51 5.20 4.55 -9.31
N LEU A 52 6.00 3.85 -8.50
CA LEU A 52 6.51 2.53 -8.85
C LEU A 52 5.40 1.48 -8.94
N ALA A 53 4.47 1.45 -7.98
CA ALA A 53 3.40 0.44 -7.91
C ALA A 53 2.41 0.52 -9.08
N ILE A 54 2.03 1.73 -9.49
CA ILE A 54 0.95 1.95 -10.47
C ILE A 54 1.46 2.10 -11.91
N SER A 55 2.74 2.42 -12.11
CA SER A 55 3.31 2.61 -13.45
C SER A 55 3.36 1.30 -14.24
N LYS A 56 2.92 1.37 -15.51
CA LYS A 56 3.00 0.26 -16.47
C LYS A 56 4.42 0.01 -16.98
N ASP A 57 5.30 0.99 -16.87
CA ASP A 57 6.71 0.88 -17.30
C ASP A 57 7.57 0.16 -16.25
N THR A 58 7.03 -0.07 -15.06
CA THR A 58 7.71 -0.76 -13.97
C THR A 58 7.46 -2.27 -14.07
N SER A 59 8.49 -3.10 -13.90
CA SER A 59 8.34 -4.56 -13.86
C SER A 59 7.41 -5.02 -12.71
N ASP A 60 6.63 -6.08 -12.92
CA ASP A 60 5.66 -6.58 -11.93
C ASP A 60 6.28 -6.90 -10.56
N SER A 61 7.48 -7.50 -10.53
CA SER A 61 8.21 -7.76 -9.27
C SER A 61 8.49 -6.50 -8.45
N CYS A 62 8.81 -5.39 -9.13
CA CYS A 62 9.05 -4.08 -8.52
C CYS A 62 7.72 -3.46 -8.05
N ARG A 63 6.65 -3.58 -8.83
CA ARG A 63 5.30 -3.09 -8.47
C ARG A 63 4.75 -3.79 -7.23
N ILE A 64 4.95 -5.10 -7.14
CA ILE A 64 4.62 -5.94 -5.98
C ILE A 64 5.42 -5.51 -4.76
N ALA A 65 6.74 -5.37 -4.89
CA ALA A 65 7.60 -4.92 -3.82
C ALA A 65 7.16 -3.53 -3.31
N ALA A 66 6.92 -2.57 -4.21
CA ALA A 66 6.47 -1.24 -3.87
C ALA A 66 5.13 -1.26 -3.12
N SER A 67 4.16 -2.05 -3.60
CA SER A 67 2.86 -2.24 -2.91
C SER A 67 3.03 -2.78 -1.49
N CYS A 68 3.88 -3.82 -1.32
CA CYS A 68 4.19 -4.35 0.01
C CYS A 68 4.79 -3.30 0.94
N TYR A 69 5.72 -2.48 0.43
CA TYR A 69 6.32 -1.39 1.19
C TYR A 69 5.31 -0.33 1.58
N ILE A 70 4.36 0.03 0.70
CA ILE A 70 3.28 0.98 1.01
C ILE A 70 2.45 0.47 2.18
N GLY A 71 1.88 -0.73 2.06
CA GLY A 71 1.02 -1.31 3.10
C GLY A 71 1.74 -1.40 4.45
N SER A 72 2.99 -1.89 4.41
CA SER A 72 3.86 -1.99 5.58
C SER A 72 4.17 -0.63 6.22
N TYR A 73 4.51 0.38 5.42
CA TYR A 73 4.82 1.72 5.91
C TYR A 73 3.61 2.36 6.58
N VAL A 74 2.46 2.33 5.89
CA VAL A 74 1.21 2.90 6.39
C VAL A 74 0.76 2.22 7.69
N ALA A 75 0.93 0.91 7.80
CA ALA A 75 0.60 0.16 9.01
C ALA A 75 1.52 0.52 10.21
N ARG A 76 2.83 0.61 9.99
CA ARG A 76 3.82 0.59 11.07
C ARG A 76 4.43 1.96 11.42
N ALA A 77 4.42 2.92 10.51
CA ALA A 77 4.99 4.25 10.76
C ALA A 77 4.12 5.04 11.76
N ARG A 78 4.57 5.12 13.02
CA ARG A 78 3.84 5.78 14.12
C ARG A 78 3.70 7.30 13.94
N THR A 79 4.68 7.93 13.29
CA THR A 79 4.71 9.38 13.05
C THR A 79 3.97 9.79 11.78
N LEU A 80 3.48 8.83 10.99
CA LEU A 80 2.80 9.10 9.73
C LEU A 80 1.47 9.80 9.98
N ARG A 81 1.31 10.98 9.39
CA ARG A 81 0.05 11.73 9.45
C ARG A 81 -1.07 10.96 8.75
N LEU A 82 -2.25 10.97 9.35
CA LEU A 82 -3.45 10.31 8.79
C LEU A 82 -3.77 10.82 7.37
N SER A 83 -3.59 12.12 7.10
CA SER A 83 -3.81 12.69 5.76
C SER A 83 -2.89 12.07 4.71
N THR A 84 -1.60 11.89 5.03
CA THR A 84 -0.63 11.27 4.13
C THR A 84 -0.94 9.78 3.91
N ALA A 85 -1.34 9.07 4.96
CA ALA A 85 -1.82 7.69 4.85
C ALA A 85 -3.06 7.59 3.93
N LYS A 86 -4.04 8.51 4.10
CA LYS A 86 -5.24 8.58 3.27
C LYS A 86 -4.91 8.86 1.80
N THR A 87 -3.97 9.76 1.51
CA THR A 87 -3.51 10.00 0.14
C THR A 87 -2.91 8.74 -0.47
N ALA A 88 -2.03 8.04 0.25
CA ALA A 88 -1.41 6.83 -0.27
C ALA A 88 -2.41 5.71 -0.56
N LEU A 89 -3.32 5.45 0.38
CA LEU A 89 -4.38 4.46 0.23
C LEU A 89 -5.36 4.83 -0.87
N ARG A 90 -5.70 6.12 -1.04
CA ARG A 90 -6.57 6.59 -2.12
C ARG A 90 -5.98 6.29 -3.48
N LEU A 91 -4.71 6.66 -3.70
CA LEU A 91 -4.05 6.44 -5.00
C LEU A 91 -3.94 4.95 -5.34
N LEU A 92 -3.59 4.12 -4.36
CA LEU A 92 -3.54 2.67 -4.55
C LEU A 92 -4.93 2.07 -4.81
N ALA A 93 -5.96 2.54 -4.09
CA ALA A 93 -7.34 2.11 -4.30
C ALA A 93 -7.86 2.54 -5.69
N THR A 94 -7.56 3.76 -6.14
CA THR A 94 -7.90 4.23 -7.49
C THR A 94 -7.33 3.28 -8.54
N TRP A 95 -6.05 2.92 -8.43
CA TRP A 95 -5.44 1.96 -9.35
C TRP A 95 -6.09 0.57 -9.30
N VAL A 96 -6.43 0.08 -8.10
CA VAL A 96 -7.17 -1.19 -7.92
C VAL A 96 -8.53 -1.14 -8.61
N HIS A 97 -9.25 -0.03 -8.48
CA HIS A 97 -10.56 0.17 -9.12
C HIS A 97 -10.46 0.19 -10.64
N GLU A 98 -9.47 0.91 -11.19
CA GLU A 98 -9.19 0.91 -12.62
C GLU A 98 -8.80 -0.48 -13.14
N TYR A 99 -8.07 -1.27 -12.34
CA TYR A 99 -7.73 -2.64 -12.69
C TYR A 99 -8.97 -3.53 -12.78
N ILE A 100 -9.90 -3.41 -11.82
CA ILE A 100 -11.19 -4.10 -11.85
C ILE A 100 -11.96 -3.70 -13.11
N ASP A 101 -12.08 -2.40 -13.41
CA ASP A 101 -12.77 -1.93 -14.62
C ASP A 101 -12.21 -2.55 -15.91
N ALA A 102 -10.89 -2.77 -15.98
CA ALA A 102 -10.23 -3.30 -17.16
C ALA A 102 -10.30 -4.84 -17.30
N HIS A 103 -10.44 -5.60 -16.22
CA HIS A 103 -10.28 -7.06 -16.24
C HIS A 103 -11.48 -7.85 -15.71
N ASP A 104 -12.33 -7.26 -14.87
CA ASP A 104 -13.32 -8.02 -14.10
C ASP A 104 -14.36 -8.74 -14.97
N ALA A 105 -14.73 -8.13 -16.10
CA ALA A 105 -15.69 -8.70 -17.05
C ALA A 105 -15.13 -9.90 -17.86
N SER A 106 -13.81 -10.00 -18.01
CA SER A 106 -13.15 -11.08 -18.78
C SER A 106 -12.67 -12.24 -17.91
N VAL A 107 -12.65 -12.07 -16.59
CA VAL A 107 -12.18 -13.08 -15.64
C VAL A 107 -13.28 -14.10 -15.37
N SER A 108 -13.04 -15.35 -15.81
CA SER A 108 -13.91 -16.49 -15.48
C SER A 108 -13.50 -17.19 -14.18
N THR A 109 -12.19 -17.22 -13.91
CA THR A 109 -11.60 -17.83 -12.70
C THR A 109 -10.42 -17.00 -12.19
N PRO A 110 -10.26 -16.81 -10.87
CA PRO A 110 -9.09 -16.13 -10.31
C PRO A 110 -7.78 -16.82 -10.69
N ASP A 111 -6.81 -16.06 -11.22
CA ASP A 111 -5.47 -16.52 -11.55
C ASP A 111 -4.41 -15.68 -10.81
N PRO A 112 -3.83 -16.21 -9.71
CA PRO A 112 -2.80 -15.54 -8.93
C PRO A 112 -1.54 -15.16 -9.72
N ALA A 113 -1.16 -15.94 -10.74
CA ALA A 113 0.05 -15.69 -11.51
C ALA A 113 -0.16 -14.57 -12.53
N LEU A 114 -1.39 -14.45 -13.06
CA LEU A 114 -1.75 -13.43 -14.04
C LEU A 114 -2.04 -12.06 -13.40
N HIS A 115 -2.62 -12.04 -12.19
CA HIS A 115 -3.07 -10.83 -11.52
C HIS A 115 -2.30 -10.55 -10.21
N ASP A 116 -1.06 -11.02 -10.09
CA ASP A 116 -0.25 -10.95 -8.87
C ASP A 116 -0.07 -9.51 -8.34
N VAL A 117 0.15 -8.53 -9.21
CA VAL A 117 0.27 -7.11 -8.82
C VAL A 117 -1.03 -6.59 -8.23
N PHE A 118 -2.17 -6.95 -8.82
CA PHE A 118 -3.49 -6.59 -8.31
C PHE A 118 -3.71 -7.16 -6.91
N TYR A 119 -3.47 -8.46 -6.72
CA TYR A 119 -3.63 -9.10 -5.42
C TYR A 119 -2.69 -8.50 -4.37
N CYS A 120 -1.45 -8.18 -4.75
CA CYS A 120 -0.50 -7.53 -3.85
C CYS A 120 -0.94 -6.12 -3.43
N ALA A 121 -1.46 -5.31 -4.36
CA ALA A 121 -1.98 -3.98 -4.05
C ALA A 121 -3.18 -4.04 -3.11
N VAL A 122 -4.12 -4.97 -3.35
CA VAL A 122 -5.26 -5.20 -2.45
C VAL A 122 -4.77 -5.66 -1.07
N GLN A 123 -3.81 -6.59 -1.00
CA GLN A 123 -3.23 -7.05 0.26
C GLN A 123 -2.57 -5.91 1.04
N ALA A 124 -1.88 -4.99 0.36
CA ALA A 124 -1.27 -3.82 0.98
C ALA A 124 -2.31 -2.88 1.60
N ILE A 125 -3.44 -2.65 0.92
CA ILE A 125 -4.57 -1.87 1.46
C ILE A 125 -5.14 -2.57 2.70
N LEU A 126 -5.48 -3.86 2.61
CA LEU A 126 -6.06 -4.62 3.72
C LEU A 126 -5.13 -4.63 4.94
N TYR A 127 -3.83 -4.89 4.73
CA TYR A 127 -2.83 -4.88 5.79
C TYR A 127 -2.73 -3.51 6.48
N ALA A 128 -2.73 -2.42 5.72
CA ALA A 128 -2.74 -1.07 6.29
C ALA A 128 -3.99 -0.81 7.14
N LEU A 129 -5.15 -1.31 6.69
CA LEU A 129 -6.40 -1.15 7.42
C LEU A 129 -6.43 -1.90 8.76
N CYS A 130 -5.78 -3.07 8.88
CA CYS A 130 -5.64 -3.76 10.18
C CYS A 130 -5.11 -2.84 11.30
N PHE A 131 -4.29 -1.84 10.95
CA PHE A 131 -3.65 -0.94 11.91
C PHE A 131 -4.18 0.51 11.88
N ARG A 132 -4.93 0.90 10.85
CA ARG A 132 -5.37 2.30 10.65
C ARG A 132 -6.88 2.45 10.57
N LEU A 133 -7.66 1.38 10.42
CA LEU A 133 -9.11 1.45 10.24
C LEU A 133 -9.79 2.22 11.38
N GLY A 134 -9.42 1.97 12.64
CA GLY A 134 -10.00 2.70 13.77
C GLY A 134 -9.76 4.22 13.71
N GLN A 135 -8.59 4.66 13.24
CA GLN A 135 -8.29 6.10 13.05
C GLN A 135 -9.07 6.68 11.88
N LEU A 136 -9.25 5.91 10.80
CA LEU A 136 -10.00 6.31 9.62
C LEU A 136 -11.51 6.45 9.91
N LEU A 137 -12.08 5.53 10.68
CA LEU A 137 -13.49 5.57 11.07
C LEU A 137 -13.81 6.70 12.06
N LYS A 138 -12.83 7.09 12.89
CA LYS A 138 -12.96 8.19 13.87
C LYS A 138 -12.63 9.57 13.26
N ASP A 139 -12.23 9.65 11.99
CA ASP A 139 -11.92 10.93 11.31
C ASP A 139 -13.21 11.66 10.92
N THR A 140 -13.71 12.51 11.82
CA THR A 140 -14.94 13.30 11.63
C THR A 140 -14.91 14.25 10.43
N ARG A 141 -13.71 14.56 9.91
CA ARG A 141 -13.55 15.46 8.76
C ARG A 141 -13.84 14.78 7.42
N ASP A 142 -13.82 13.45 7.37
CA ASP A 142 -14.05 12.71 6.14
C ASP A 142 -14.47 11.26 6.46
N HIS A 143 -15.74 11.12 6.80
CA HIS A 143 -16.43 9.83 6.98
C HIS A 143 -16.56 9.05 5.67
N THR A 144 -16.33 9.69 4.50
CA THR A 144 -16.55 9.08 3.19
C THR A 144 -15.38 8.21 2.76
N PHE A 145 -14.21 8.39 3.38
CA PHE A 145 -12.99 7.73 2.95
C PHE A 145 -13.12 6.21 2.86
N VAL A 146 -13.57 5.56 3.93
CA VAL A 146 -13.71 4.10 3.94
C VAL A 146 -14.82 3.63 2.97
N PRO A 147 -16.07 4.14 3.07
CA PRO A 147 -17.16 3.62 2.24
C PRO A 147 -17.11 4.05 0.77
N LEU A 148 -16.65 5.27 0.44
CA LEU A 148 -16.72 5.80 -0.93
C LEU A 148 -15.38 5.83 -1.66
N VAL A 149 -14.25 5.87 -0.96
CA VAL A 149 -12.92 5.92 -1.59
C VAL A 149 -12.31 4.54 -1.68
N LEU A 150 -12.25 3.82 -0.56
CA LEU A 150 -11.70 2.46 -0.57
C LEU A 150 -12.64 1.48 -1.26
N ARG A 151 -13.97 1.66 -1.12
CA ARG A 151 -15.01 0.83 -1.77
C ARG A 151 -14.69 -0.65 -1.65
N LEU A 152 -14.45 -1.08 -0.41
CA LEU A 152 -14.05 -2.46 -0.11
C LEU A 152 -15.12 -3.48 -0.54
N ASP A 153 -16.39 -3.08 -0.54
CA ASP A 153 -17.51 -3.83 -1.13
C ASP A 153 -17.20 -4.27 -2.55
N ARG A 154 -16.76 -3.33 -3.39
CA ARG A 154 -16.45 -3.59 -4.79
C ARG A 154 -15.24 -4.49 -4.95
N VAL A 155 -14.18 -4.25 -4.17
CA VAL A 155 -12.96 -5.07 -4.21
C VAL A 155 -13.25 -6.50 -3.76
N MET A 156 -14.12 -6.68 -2.77
CA MET A 156 -14.50 -7.99 -2.24
C MET A 156 -15.36 -8.80 -3.20
N LEU A 157 -16.23 -8.15 -3.98
CA LEU A 157 -17.25 -8.79 -4.79
C LEU A 157 -16.87 -8.95 -6.28
N CYS A 158 -15.71 -8.45 -6.70
CA CYS A 158 -15.22 -8.62 -8.06
C CYS A 158 -14.91 -10.09 -8.39
N ASN A 159 -15.01 -10.47 -9.67
CA ASN A 159 -14.73 -11.80 -10.21
C ASN A 159 -13.26 -12.22 -10.03
N LEU A 160 -12.34 -11.25 -9.93
CA LEU A 160 -10.94 -11.49 -9.55
C LEU A 160 -10.79 -12.14 -8.17
N ASN A 161 -11.80 -12.04 -7.31
CA ASN A 161 -11.91 -12.71 -6.00
C ASN A 161 -10.63 -12.68 -5.14
N PRO A 162 -10.15 -11.48 -4.74
CA PRO A 162 -8.89 -11.34 -4.01
C PRO A 162 -8.85 -12.09 -2.67
N PHE A 163 -9.99 -12.34 -2.03
CA PHE A 163 -10.04 -13.07 -0.75
C PHE A 163 -9.71 -14.56 -0.87
N LYS A 164 -9.85 -15.15 -2.05
CA LYS A 164 -9.40 -16.54 -2.30
C LYS A 164 -7.88 -16.65 -2.47
N VAL A 165 -7.20 -15.54 -2.76
CA VAL A 165 -5.78 -15.54 -3.18
C VAL A 165 -4.87 -14.90 -2.13
N ILE A 166 -5.31 -13.82 -1.49
CA ILE A 166 -4.54 -13.08 -0.51
C ILE A 166 -4.33 -13.93 0.74
N ASN A 167 -3.10 -13.90 1.28
CA ASN A 167 -2.65 -14.73 2.40
C ASN A 167 -3.64 -14.70 3.57
N HIS A 168 -4.13 -15.88 3.96
CA HIS A 168 -5.11 -16.07 5.04
C HIS A 168 -4.75 -15.38 6.35
N SER A 169 -3.47 -15.28 6.72
CA SER A 169 -3.05 -14.59 7.95
C SER A 169 -3.34 -13.08 7.96
N VAL A 170 -3.29 -12.43 6.78
CA VAL A 170 -3.65 -11.01 6.63
C VAL A 170 -5.16 -10.84 6.66
N VAL A 171 -5.89 -11.78 6.04
CA VAL A 171 -7.35 -11.80 6.03
C VAL A 171 -7.90 -12.05 7.44
N GLU A 172 -7.35 -13.01 8.19
CA GLU A 172 -7.73 -13.29 9.58
C GLU A 172 -7.42 -12.13 10.52
N GLN A 173 -6.28 -11.45 10.36
CA GLN A 173 -6.01 -10.23 11.13
C GLN A 173 -7.00 -9.11 10.80
N PHE A 174 -7.35 -8.92 9.53
CA PHE A 174 -8.32 -7.90 9.12
C PHE A 174 -9.74 -8.21 9.63
N VAL A 175 -10.16 -9.47 9.53
CA VAL A 175 -11.47 -9.95 10.00
C VAL A 175 -11.55 -9.97 11.54
N GLY A 176 -10.44 -10.29 12.21
CA GLY A 176 -10.33 -10.36 13.67
C GLY A 176 -10.07 -9.02 14.35
N THR A 177 -9.87 -7.92 13.62
CA THR A 177 -9.65 -6.59 14.23
C THR A 177 -10.97 -6.09 14.86
N PRO A 178 -11.04 -5.85 16.18
CA PRO A 178 -12.27 -5.41 16.84
C PRO A 178 -12.70 -4.03 16.33
N ARG A 179 -13.96 -3.91 15.94
CA ARG A 179 -14.60 -2.65 15.54
C ARG A 179 -15.05 -1.89 16.79
N THR A 180 -14.11 -1.31 17.54
CA THR A 180 -14.39 -0.52 18.77
C THR A 180 -14.14 0.98 18.59
#